data_AF-A0A3B0SVY4-F1
#
_entry.id   AF-A0A3B0SVY4-F1
#
_cell.length_a   1.000
_cell.length_b   1.000
_cell.length_c   1.000
_cell.angle_alpha   90.00
_cell.angle_beta   90.00
_cell.angle_gamma   90.00
#
_symmetry.space_group_name_H-M   'P 1'
#
loop_
_entity.id
_entity.type
_entity.pdbx_description
1 polymer ?
#
loop_
_entity_poly.entity_id
_entity_poly.type
_entity_poly.pdbx_seq_one_letter_code
_entity_poly.pdbx_strand_id
1 'polypeptide(L)' 'MNWVRRGLILLVGVVIAIQLVPYGRDHDNPPVLAEPAWDSTTTQDLARRACFDCHSNETEWRWYTNIAPISWFIQNEVDE' A
#
# COMPACT_ATOMS: atom_id res chain seq x y z
N MET A 1 30.32 -19.95 -5.42
CA MET A 1 30.32 -18.49 -5.68
C MET A 1 29.39 -18.06 -6.83
N ASN A 2 29.43 -18.77 -7.96
CA ASN A 2 28.75 -18.36 -9.21
C ASN A 2 27.22 -18.45 -9.12
N TRP A 3 26.70 -19.47 -8.42
CA TRP A 3 25.27 -19.69 -8.23
C TRP A 3 24.59 -18.61 -7.38
N VAL A 4 25.25 -18.19 -6.29
CA VAL A 4 24.76 -17.09 -5.45
C VAL A 4 24.70 -15.79 -6.25
N ARG A 5 25.75 -15.47 -7.01
CA ARG A 5 25.77 -14.30 -7.89
C ARG A 5 24.65 -14.33 -8.93
N ARG A 6 24.42 -15.48 -9.58
CA ARG A 6 23.33 -15.65 -10.56
C ARG A 6 21.96 -15.50 -9.89
N GLY A 7 21.78 -16.07 -8.69
CA GLY A 7 20.55 -15.93 -7.92
C GLY A 7 20.23 -14.49 -7.54
N LEU A 8 21.23 -13.73 -7.07
CA LEU A 8 21.06 -12.31 -6.75
C LEU A 8 20.72 -11.47 -7.99
N ILE A 9 21.37 -11.72 -9.13
CA ILE A 9 21.05 -11.03 -10.39
C ILE A 9 19.60 -11.31 -10.80
N LEU A 10 19.16 -12.56 -10.71
CA LEU A 10 17.79 -12.94 -11.04
C LEU A 10 16.79 -12.27 -10.10
N LEU A 11 17.05 -12.27 -8.79
CA LEU A 11 16.19 -11.61 -7.81
C LEU A 11 16.05 -10.10 -8.08
N VAL A 12 17.17 -9.40 -8.31
CA VAL A 12 17.17 -7.97 -8.65
C VAL A 12 16.42 -7.73 -9.96
N GLY A 13 16.64 -8.58 -10.97
CA GLY A 13 15.93 -8.51 -12.24
C GLY A 13 14.42 -8.64 -12.07
N VAL A 14 13.95 -9.57 -11.23
CA VAL A 14 12.54 -9.72 -10.90
C VAL A 14 12.00 -8.48 -10.18
N VAL A 15 12.68 -7.99 -9.15
CA VAL A 15 12.26 -6.80 -8.39
C VAL A 15 12.13 -5.57 -9.29
N ILE A 16 13.02 -5.40 -10.27
CA ILE A 16 12.94 -4.32 -11.26
C ILE A 16 11.78 -4.57 -12.24
N ALA A 17 11.65 -5.80 -12.75
CA ALA A 17 10.63 -6.14 -13.73
C ALA A 17 9.20 -5.95 -13.19
N ILE A 18 8.95 -6.28 -11.93
CA ILE A 18 7.62 -6.07 -11.32
C ILE A 18 7.24 -4.59 -11.23
N GLN A 19 8.21 -3.65 -11.17
CA GLN A 19 7.89 -2.22 -11.16
C GLN A 19 7.24 -1.75 -12.47
N LEU A 20 7.26 -2.55 -13.54
CA LEU A 20 6.64 -2.20 -14.81
C LEU A 20 5.11 -2.35 -14.80
N VAL A 21 4.55 -3.07 -13.82
CA VAL A 21 3.09 -3.17 -13.66
C VAL A 21 2.60 -1.92 -12.91
N PRO A 22 1.73 -1.08 -13.51
CA PRO A 22 1.37 0.22 -12.96
C PRO A 22 0.29 0.17 -11.87
N TYR A 23 -0.12 -1.02 -11.42
CA TYR A 23 -1.16 -1.17 -10.40
C TYR A 23 -0.75 -0.49 -9.08
N GLY A 24 -1.71 0.21 -8.46
CA GLY A 24 -1.50 0.97 -7.22
C GLY A 24 -0.65 2.23 -7.38
N ARG A 25 -0.61 2.85 -8.57
CA ARG A 25 0.07 4.13 -8.81
C ARG A 25 -0.85 5.35 -8.91
N ASP A 26 -2.12 5.13 -9.18
CA ASP A 26 -3.09 6.22 -9.38
C ASP A 26 -3.48 6.85 -8.04
N HIS A 27 -3.41 6.08 -6.93
CA HIS A 27 -3.59 6.57 -5.56
C HIS A 27 -4.92 7.29 -5.35
N ASP A 28 -5.96 6.76 -5.97
CA ASP A 28 -7.31 7.26 -5.84
C ASP A 28 -8.00 6.61 -4.65
N ASN A 29 -8.53 7.44 -3.77
CA ASN A 29 -9.37 6.98 -2.67
C ASN A 29 -10.84 6.96 -3.13
N PRO A 30 -11.58 5.85 -2.93
CA PRO A 30 -13.02 5.83 -3.15
C PRO A 30 -13.74 6.80 -2.20
N PRO A 31 -15.00 7.18 -2.48
CA PRO A 31 -15.74 8.10 -1.62
C PRO A 31 -15.97 7.51 -0.22
N VAL A 32 -15.87 8.34 0.81
CA VAL A 32 -16.28 7.98 2.18
C VAL A 32 -17.82 7.99 2.24
N LEU A 33 -18.42 6.83 2.51
CA LEU A 33 -19.88 6.67 2.52
C LEU A 33 -20.48 6.82 3.92
N ALA A 34 -19.73 6.43 4.95
CA ALA A 34 -20.15 6.48 6.35
C ALA A 34 -18.92 6.50 7.25
N GLU A 35 -19.04 7.13 8.41
CA GLU A 35 -18.05 7.07 9.48
C GLU A 35 -18.66 6.37 10.69
N PRO A 36 -17.89 5.52 11.40
CA PRO A 36 -18.36 4.90 12.64
C PRO A 36 -18.76 5.94 13.69
N ALA A 37 -19.74 5.60 14.51
CA ALA A 37 -20.03 6.36 15.72
C ALA A 37 -18.93 6.08 16.75
N TRP A 38 -17.86 6.89 16.71
CA TRP A 38 -16.76 6.79 17.66
C TRP A 38 -17.24 7.01 19.10
N ASP A 39 -16.72 6.23 20.04
CA ASP A 39 -16.98 6.38 21.47
C ASP A 39 -16.31 7.64 22.06
N SER A 40 -15.17 8.05 21.49
CA SER A 40 -14.44 9.26 21.86
C SER A 40 -13.52 9.75 20.73
N THR A 41 -13.07 11.01 20.83
CA THR A 41 -12.06 11.58 19.91
C THR A 41 -10.74 10.81 19.98
N THR A 42 -10.36 10.33 21.16
CA THR A 42 -9.15 9.54 21.36
C THR A 42 -9.18 8.24 20.55
N THR A 43 -10.33 7.57 20.47
CA THR A 43 -10.47 6.33 19.71
C THR A 43 -10.46 6.59 18.21
N GLN A 44 -11.10 7.66 17.74
CA GLN A 44 -11.00 8.11 16.36
C GLN A 44 -9.55 8.40 15.97
N ASP A 45 -8.83 9.16 16.80
CA ASP A 45 -7.42 9.49 16.55
C ASP A 45 -6.51 8.25 16.58
N LEU A 46 -6.83 7.27 17.42
CA LEU A 46 -6.12 5.98 17.43
C LEU A 46 -6.38 5.22 16.12
N ALA A 47 -7.63 5.11 15.68
CA ALA A 47 -8.00 4.43 14.45
C ALA A 47 -7.36 5.09 13.23
N ARG A 48 -7.37 6.43 13.16
CA ARG A 48 -6.69 7.18 12.09
C ARG A 48 -5.21 6.85 12.00
N ARG A 49 -4.50 6.86 13.14
CA ARG A 49 -3.05 6.56 13.15
C ARG A 49 -2.70 5.10 12.93
N ALA A 50 -3.61 4.18 13.28
CA ALA A 50 -3.35 2.75 13.23
C ALA A 50 -3.81 2.08 11.92
N CYS A 51 -4.91 2.58 11.33
CA CYS A 51 -5.61 1.87 10.27
C CYS A 51 -5.76 2.67 8.97
N PHE A 52 -5.88 4.01 9.03
CA PHE A 52 -6.34 4.78 7.87
C PHE A 52 -5.35 4.78 6.72
N ASP A 53 -4.05 4.67 7.00
CA ASP A 53 -3.00 4.63 5.97
C ASP A 53 -3.03 3.36 5.08
N CYS A 54 -3.85 2.35 5.41
CA CYS A 54 -3.90 1.08 4.65
C CYS A 54 -5.31 0.54 4.37
N HIS A 55 -6.29 0.74 5.26
CA HIS A 55 -7.64 0.17 5.15
C HIS A 55 -8.71 1.25 5.23
N SER A 56 -8.52 2.36 4.53
CA SER A 56 -9.55 3.40 4.50
C SER A 56 -9.71 4.04 3.14
N ASN A 57 -10.91 4.57 2.94
CA ASN A 57 -11.25 5.48 1.86
C ASN A 57 -10.62 6.88 2.06
N GLU A 58 -9.70 7.02 3.02
CA GLU A 58 -8.96 8.24 3.34
C GLU A 58 -7.45 7.94 3.47
N THR A 59 -6.97 6.95 2.72
CA THR A 59 -5.57 6.51 2.75
C THR A 59 -4.61 7.65 2.39
N GLU A 60 -3.60 7.90 3.24
CA GLU A 60 -2.48 8.79 2.92
C GLU A 60 -1.41 8.01 2.15
N TRP A 61 -1.32 8.25 0.85
CA TRP A 61 -0.39 7.57 -0.06
C TRP A 61 1.06 8.04 0.11
N ARG A 62 1.79 7.36 1.00
CA ARG A 62 3.20 7.65 1.27
C ARG A 62 4.12 7.23 0.12
N TRP A 63 5.34 7.74 0.07
CA TRP A 63 6.28 7.45 -1.04
C TRP A 63 6.46 5.96 -1.37
N TYR A 64 6.42 5.07 -0.37
CA TYR A 64 6.60 3.62 -0.57
C TYR A 64 5.40 2.96 -1.26
N THR A 65 4.24 3.61 -1.30
CA THR A 65 3.06 3.12 -2.03
C THR A 65 3.22 3.24 -3.55
N ASN A 66 4.35 3.81 -4.03
CA ASN A 66 4.71 3.83 -5.45
C ASN A 66 5.56 2.63 -5.90
N ILE A 67 5.96 1.76 -4.95
CA ILE A 67 6.93 0.70 -5.18
C ILE A 67 6.24 -0.66 -5.06
N ALA A 68 6.30 -1.48 -6.11
CA ALA A 68 5.78 -2.84 -6.06
C ALA A 68 6.67 -3.74 -5.17
N PRO A 69 6.10 -4.73 -4.46
CA PRO A 69 4.69 -5.12 -4.45
C PRO A 69 3.84 -4.34 -3.42
N ILE A 70 4.42 -3.38 -2.69
CA ILE A 70 3.71 -2.64 -1.63
C ILE A 70 2.56 -1.83 -2.23
N SER A 71 2.79 -1.17 -3.37
CA SER A 71 1.74 -0.45 -4.11
C SER A 71 0.52 -1.33 -4.40
N TRP A 72 0.75 -2.59 -4.79
CA TRP A 72 -0.31 -3.52 -5.13
C TRP A 72 -1.09 -3.96 -3.90
N PHE A 73 -0.37 -4.24 -2.81
CA PHE A 73 -1.00 -4.68 -1.57
C PHE A 73 -1.94 -3.60 -1.03
N ILE A 74 -1.46 -2.34 -0.91
CA ILE A 74 -2.27 -1.25 -0.37
C ILE A 74 -3.44 -0.91 -1.30
N GLN A 75 -3.22 -0.87 -2.62
CA GLN A 75 -4.32 -0.63 -3.56
C GLN A 75 -5.42 -1.70 -3.46
N ASN A 76 -5.05 -2.98 -3.30
CA ASN A 76 -6.02 -4.05 -3.13
C ASN A 76 -6.89 -3.87 -1.87
N GLU A 77 -6.32 -3.36 -0.78
CA GLU A 77 -7.06 -3.08 0.46
C GLU A 77 -7.98 -1.84 0.34
N VAL A 78 -7.66 -0.91 -0.57
CA VAL A 78 -8.50 0.28 -0.85
C VAL A 78 -9.62 -0.05 -1.86
N ASP A 79 -9.37 -1.00 -2.77
CA ASP A 79 -10.32 -1.42 -3.80
C ASP A 79 -11.41 -2.41 -3.29
N GLU A 80 -11.23 -2.99 -2.10
CA GLU A 80 -12.17 -3.94 -1.47
C GLU A 80 -13.41 -3.24 -0.86
#